data_AF-A0A5M8PBM4-F1
#
_entry.id   AF-A0A5M8PBM4-F1
#
_cell.length_a   1.000
_cell.length_b   1.000
_cell.length_c   1.000
_cell.angle_alpha   90.00
_cell.angle_beta   90.00
_cell.angle_gamma   90.00
#
_symmetry.space_group_name_H-M   'P 1'
#
loop_
_entity.id
_entity.type
_entity.pdbx_description
1 polymer ?
#
loop_
_entity_poly.entity_id
_entity_poly.type
_entity_poly.pdbx_seq_one_letter_code
_entity_poly.pdbx_strand_id
1 'polypeptide(L)'
;MGDLITKLGKLAATRCLTIPLTSQTATRVRADIGAVLHPSISGTAWDGGISSRIVLYRDWLTLQEGNGSSQGKEVRGARFAGVVKASGVLYSGLGSVVSFTVEKYGLQELDISADSAQPGATSIISAPPLKRKRDLIADSQSEDEDAGSPLFS
;
A
#
# COMPACT_ATOMS: atom_id res chain seq x y z
N MET A 1 -13.90 -15.04 -12.64
CA MET A 1 -12.95 -13.97 -13.04
C MET A 1 -12.44 -14.09 -14.46
N GLY A 2 -12.03 -15.27 -14.92
CA GLY A 2 -11.56 -15.47 -16.31
C GLY A 2 -12.56 -15.06 -17.40
N ASP A 3 -13.86 -15.32 -17.19
CA ASP A 3 -14.91 -14.93 -18.16
C ASP A 3 -15.04 -13.41 -18.32
N LEU A 4 -14.96 -12.65 -17.22
CA LEU A 4 -15.04 -11.18 -17.25
C LEU A 4 -13.89 -10.57 -18.07
N ILE A 5 -12.64 -10.93 -17.75
CA ILE A 5 -11.48 -10.39 -18.46
C ILE A 5 -11.47 -10.81 -19.93
N THR A 6 -11.95 -12.02 -20.23
CA THR A 6 -12.11 -12.49 -21.61
C THR A 6 -13.16 -11.68 -22.37
N LYS A 7 -14.32 -11.40 -21.76
CA LYS A 7 -15.37 -10.58 -22.38
C LYS A 7 -14.91 -9.14 -22.59
N LEU A 8 -14.21 -8.55 -21.63
CA LEU A 8 -13.60 -7.21 -21.77
C LEU A 8 -12.55 -7.20 -22.87
N GLY A 9 -11.68 -8.21 -22.94
CA GLY A 9 -10.69 -8.35 -24.00
C GLY A 9 -11.33 -8.47 -25.39
N LYS A 10 -12.38 -9.29 -25.52
CA LYS A 10 -13.17 -9.40 -26.77
C LYS A 10 -13.80 -8.06 -27.14
N LEU A 11 -14.41 -7.36 -26.19
CA LEU A 11 -15.00 -6.05 -26.42
C LEU A 11 -13.96 -5.03 -26.91
N ALA A 12 -12.81 -4.94 -26.22
CA ALA A 12 -11.71 -4.05 -26.59
C ALA A 12 -11.21 -4.33 -28.02
N ALA A 13 -10.98 -5.60 -28.35
CA ALA A 13 -10.52 -6.02 -29.68
C ALA A 13 -11.56 -5.78 -30.78
N THR A 14 -12.84 -6.01 -30.49
CA THR A 14 -13.92 -5.87 -31.48
C THR A 14 -14.22 -4.40 -31.80
N ARG A 15 -14.02 -3.50 -30.83
CA ARG A 15 -14.38 -2.08 -30.94
C ARG A 15 -13.18 -1.14 -30.98
N CYS A 16 -11.96 -1.68 -31.01
CA CYS A 16 -10.71 -0.91 -30.93
C CYS A 16 -10.68 0.06 -29.73
N LEU A 17 -11.10 -0.42 -28.55
CA LEU A 17 -11.20 0.39 -27.34
C LEU A 17 -10.04 0.13 -26.38
N THR A 18 -9.64 1.18 -25.67
CA THR A 18 -8.84 1.04 -24.44
C THR A 18 -9.79 0.99 -23.25
N ILE A 19 -9.70 -0.07 -22.45
CA ILE A 19 -10.56 -0.25 -21.27
C ILE A 19 -9.70 -0.02 -20.02
N PRO A 20 -9.80 1.16 -19.37
CA PRO A 20 -9.12 1.39 -18.10
C PRO A 20 -9.85 0.63 -16.98
N LEU A 21 -9.08 -0.03 -16.12
CA LEU A 21 -9.59 -0.73 -14.95
C LEU A 21 -8.91 -0.17 -13.71
N THR A 22 -9.70 0.15 -12.69
CA THR A 22 -9.19 0.51 -11.36
C THR A 22 -9.32 -0.70 -10.43
N SER A 23 -8.28 -0.96 -9.65
CA SER A 23 -8.28 -2.02 -8.64
C SER A 23 -7.72 -1.45 -7.34
N GLN A 24 -8.40 -1.76 -6.24
CA GLN A 24 -7.88 -1.45 -4.91
C GLN A 24 -6.71 -2.38 -4.58
N THR A 25 -5.90 -2.00 -3.60
CA THR A 25 -4.82 -2.84 -3.09
C THR A 25 -5.13 -3.31 -1.67
N ALA A 26 -4.81 -4.55 -1.37
CA ALA A 26 -4.83 -5.12 -0.02
C ALA A 26 -3.39 -5.33 0.47
N THR A 27 -3.14 -5.07 1.75
CA THR A 27 -1.85 -5.33 2.38
C THR A 27 -1.77 -6.79 2.79
N ARG A 28 -0.71 -7.49 2.38
CA ARG A 28 -0.39 -8.84 2.83
C ARG A 28 0.96 -8.81 3.53
N VAL A 29 0.98 -9.21 4.79
CA VAL A 29 2.22 -9.33 5.56
C VAL A 29 2.83 -10.71 5.30
N ARG A 30 4.11 -10.73 4.92
CA ARG A 30 4.92 -11.94 4.78
C ARG A 30 6.08 -11.89 5.76
N ALA A 31 6.48 -13.05 6.27
CA ALA A 31 7.52 -13.13 7.30
C ALA A 31 8.90 -12.68 6.81
N ASP A 32 9.16 -12.79 5.51
CA ASP A 32 10.44 -12.50 4.84
C ASP A 32 10.55 -11.07 4.32
N ILE A 33 9.47 -10.51 3.79
CA ILE A 33 9.46 -9.22 3.06
C ILE A 33 8.64 -8.14 3.80
N GLY A 34 7.93 -8.53 4.86
CA GLY A 34 7.06 -7.61 5.61
C GLY A 34 5.74 -7.32 4.89
N ALA A 35 5.22 -6.10 5.03
CA ALA A 35 3.95 -5.69 4.45
C ALA A 35 4.09 -5.37 2.96
N VAL A 36 3.38 -6.12 2.11
CA VAL A 36 3.39 -5.94 0.65
C VAL A 36 1.98 -5.61 0.17
N LEU A 37 1.87 -4.59 -0.69
CA LEU A 37 0.61 -4.29 -1.37
C LEU A 37 0.38 -5.27 -2.51
N HIS A 38 -0.82 -5.83 -2.55
CA HIS A 38 -1.27 -6.73 -3.60
C HIS A 38 -2.57 -6.22 -4.19
N PRO A 39 -2.80 -6.31 -5.51
CA PRO A 39 -4.10 -5.96 -6.06
C PRO A 39 -5.21 -6.83 -5.43
N SER A 40 -6.35 -6.22 -5.15
CA SER A 40 -7.52 -6.88 -4.55
C SER A 40 -8.10 -7.96 -5.47
N ILE A 41 -7.87 -7.79 -6.78
CA ILE A 41 -8.21 -8.75 -7.81
C ILE A 41 -6.92 -9.30 -8.42
N SER A 42 -6.80 -10.62 -8.40
CA SER A 42 -5.63 -11.32 -8.94
C SER A 42 -5.99 -12.75 -9.35
N GLY A 43 -5.06 -13.40 -10.04
CA GLY A 43 -5.17 -14.79 -10.47
C GLY A 43 -4.74 -14.93 -11.92
N THR A 44 -4.20 -16.09 -12.27
CA THR A 44 -3.52 -16.34 -13.56
C THR A 44 -4.32 -15.88 -14.77
N ALA A 45 -5.62 -16.21 -14.84
CA ALA A 45 -6.47 -15.79 -15.96
C ALA A 45 -6.71 -14.27 -16.00
N TRP A 46 -6.89 -13.65 -14.83
CA TRP A 46 -7.05 -12.20 -14.73
C TRP A 46 -5.75 -11.47 -15.09
N ASP A 47 -4.65 -11.82 -14.43
CA ASP A 47 -3.34 -11.19 -14.61
C ASP A 47 -2.79 -11.41 -16.03
N GLY A 48 -3.08 -12.55 -16.65
CA GLY A 48 -2.76 -12.84 -18.05
C GLY A 48 -3.54 -11.96 -19.04
N GLY A 49 -4.80 -11.64 -18.74
CA GLY A 49 -5.65 -10.80 -19.60
C GLY A 49 -5.43 -9.29 -19.46
N ILE A 50 -4.69 -8.83 -18.44
CA ILE A 50 -4.28 -7.42 -18.31
C ILE A 50 -3.06 -7.15 -19.20
N SER A 51 -3.18 -6.25 -20.17
CA SER A 51 -2.08 -5.86 -21.06
C SER A 51 -1.04 -4.99 -20.34
N SER A 52 -1.50 -3.93 -19.67
CA SER A 52 -0.66 -2.97 -18.96
C SER A 52 -1.17 -2.73 -17.54
N ARG A 53 -0.26 -2.54 -16.60
CA ARG A 53 -0.55 -2.29 -15.18
C ARG A 53 0.32 -1.15 -14.67
N ILE A 54 -0.33 -0.16 -14.07
CA ILE A 54 0.29 0.98 -13.42
C ILE A 54 -0.10 0.92 -11.94
N VAL A 55 0.86 1.13 -11.06
CA VAL A 55 0.62 1.35 -9.63
C VAL A 55 0.64 2.84 -9.35
N LEU A 56 -0.33 3.31 -8.58
CA LEU A 56 -0.39 4.69 -8.11
C LEU A 56 -0.09 4.69 -6.62
N TYR A 57 0.84 5.55 -6.20
CA TYR A 57 1.16 5.72 -4.79
C TYR A 57 1.36 7.19 -4.47
N ARG A 58 1.20 7.52 -3.19
CA ARG A 58 1.45 8.85 -2.64
C ARG A 58 2.72 8.76 -1.82
N ASP A 59 3.58 9.76 -1.97
CA ASP A 59 4.74 9.92 -1.10
C ASP A 59 4.85 11.37 -0.61
N TRP A 60 5.66 11.57 0.42
CA TRP A 60 6.02 12.89 0.91
C TRP A 60 7.47 13.14 0.56
N LEU A 61 7.69 14.20 -0.22
CA LEU A 61 9.03 14.59 -0.64
C LEU A 61 9.48 15.78 0.21
N THR A 62 10.75 15.78 0.57
CA THR A 62 11.43 16.96 1.08
C THR A 62 12.39 17.43 0.01
N LEU A 63 12.04 18.52 -0.67
CA LEU A 63 12.94 19.13 -1.65
C LEU A 63 13.93 20.02 -0.90
N GLN A 64 15.23 19.79 -1.10
CA GLN A 64 16.22 20.72 -0.56
C GLN A 64 16.14 22.06 -1.30
N GLU A 65 16.07 23.16 -0.55
CA GLU A 65 16.19 24.49 -1.14
C GLU A 65 17.67 24.79 -1.39
N GLY A 66 18.02 25.14 -2.63
CA GLY A 66 19.40 25.38 -3.08
C GLY A 66 20.12 26.59 -2.44
N ASN A 67 19.62 27.14 -1.33
CA ASN A 67 20.23 28.26 -0.61
C ASN A 67 21.06 27.84 0.62
N GLY A 68 21.28 26.54 0.85
CA GLY A 68 22.05 26.05 2.00
C GLY A 68 21.32 26.15 3.33
N SER A 69 20.02 26.47 3.34
CA SER A 69 19.18 26.32 4.53
C SER A 69 18.82 24.86 4.74
N SER A 70 18.91 24.39 5.99
CA SER A 70 18.64 23.01 6.39
C SER A 70 17.14 22.65 6.45
N GLN A 71 16.27 23.56 6.01
CA GLN A 71 14.82 23.37 5.99
C GLN A 71 14.37 23.18 4.54
N GLY A 72 14.37 21.93 4.08
CA GLY A 72 13.81 21.61 2.78
C GLY A 72 12.29 21.85 2.75
N LYS A 73 11.77 22.26 1.59
CA LYS A 73 10.33 22.43 1.38
C LYS A 73 9.66 21.05 1.25
N GLU A 74 8.81 20.71 2.22
CA GLU A 74 7.98 19.51 2.13
C GLU A 74 6.91 19.69 1.04
N VAL A 75 6.98 18.87 -0.01
CA VAL A 75 5.95 18.82 -1.06
C VAL A 75 4.88 17.83 -0.65
N ARG A 76 3.86 18.35 0.03
CA ARG A 76 2.67 17.58 0.38
C ARG A 76 1.78 17.40 -0.85
N GLY A 77 1.45 16.14 -1.15
CA GLY A 77 0.50 15.82 -2.22
C GLY A 77 1.12 15.31 -3.52
N ALA A 78 2.45 15.11 -3.55
CA ALA A 78 3.11 14.39 -4.63
C ALA A 78 2.53 12.97 -4.78
N ARG A 79 2.24 12.59 -6.02
CA ARG A 79 1.79 11.26 -6.39
C ARG A 79 2.68 10.72 -7.49
N PHE A 80 2.74 9.41 -7.56
CA PHE A 80 3.61 8.71 -8.47
C PHE A 80 2.83 7.62 -9.20
N ALA A 81 3.12 7.48 -10.49
CA ALA A 81 2.63 6.39 -11.32
C ALA A 81 3.83 5.55 -11.76
N GLY A 82 3.89 4.31 -11.29
CA GLY A 82 4.93 3.35 -11.66
C GLY A 82 4.38 2.28 -12.59
N VAL A 83 5.09 1.97 -13.67
CA VAL A 83 4.71 0.89 -14.60
C VAL A 83 5.15 -0.46 -14.03
N VAL A 84 4.19 -1.37 -13.82
CA VAL A 84 4.45 -2.75 -13.35
C VAL A 84 4.42 -3.73 -14.51
N LYS A 85 3.53 -3.50 -15.47
CA LYS A 85 3.37 -4.33 -16.68
C LYS A 85 3.11 -3.44 -17.88
N ALA A 86 3.74 -3.72 -19.02
CA ALA A 86 3.46 -3.03 -20.28
C ALA A 86 3.42 -4.04 -21.42
N SER A 87 2.41 -3.94 -22.29
CA SER A 87 2.29 -4.78 -23.49
C SER A 87 2.42 -6.29 -23.21
N GLY A 88 1.90 -6.76 -22.07
CA GLY A 88 1.98 -8.16 -21.65
C GLY A 88 3.23 -8.51 -20.82
N VAL A 89 4.25 -7.66 -20.79
CA VAL A 89 5.53 -7.92 -20.12
C VAL A 89 5.54 -7.35 -18.71
N LEU A 90 5.85 -8.20 -17.73
CA LEU A 90 6.00 -7.82 -16.32
C LEU A 90 7.44 -7.34 -16.06
N TYR A 91 7.58 -6.22 -15.34
CA TYR A 91 8.89 -5.73 -14.91
C TYR A 91 9.31 -6.40 -13.59
N SER A 92 10.62 -6.59 -13.39
CA SER A 92 11.18 -7.16 -12.13
C SER A 92 11.03 -6.23 -10.92
N GLY A 93 10.58 -4.99 -11.14
CA GLY A 93 10.32 -3.95 -10.15
C GLY A 93 9.35 -2.93 -10.74
N LEU A 94 9.51 -1.65 -10.38
CA LEU A 94 8.85 -0.57 -11.13
C LEU A 94 9.69 -0.24 -12.36
N GLY A 95 9.03 -0.20 -13.53
CA GLY A 95 9.59 0.38 -14.75
C GLY A 95 9.65 1.91 -14.64
N SER A 96 9.23 2.62 -15.69
CA SER A 96 9.15 4.08 -15.64
C SER A 96 8.26 4.54 -14.49
N VAL A 97 8.73 5.54 -13.74
CA VAL A 97 8.00 6.21 -12.67
C VAL A 97 7.89 7.69 -13.03
N VAL A 98 6.67 8.23 -12.97
CA VAL A 98 6.41 9.66 -13.22
C VAL A 98 5.69 10.26 -12.02
N SER A 99 6.04 11.50 -11.69
CA SER A 99 5.45 12.28 -10.61
C SER A 99 4.40 13.25 -11.11
N PHE A 100 3.34 13.41 -10.33
CA PHE A 100 2.24 14.32 -10.64
C PHE A 100 1.57 14.81 -9.36
N THR A 101 0.86 15.94 -9.45
CA THR A 101 -0.09 16.39 -8.44
C THR A 101 -1.51 16.28 -8.97
N VAL A 102 -2.49 16.32 -8.05
CA VAL A 102 -3.91 16.38 -8.39
C VAL A 102 -4.44 17.70 -7.90
N GLU A 103 -4.58 18.62 -8.85
CA GLU A 103 -5.07 19.97 -8.61
C GLU A 103 -6.58 20.05 -8.88
N LYS A 104 -7.17 21.21 -8.57
CA LYS A 104 -8.60 21.50 -8.78
C LYS A 104 -9.11 21.13 -10.19
N TYR A 105 -8.26 21.27 -11.20
CA TYR A 105 -8.60 21.06 -12.61
C TYR A 105 -8.08 19.74 -13.19
N GLY A 106 -7.49 18.86 -12.37
CA GLY A 106 -7.03 17.54 -12.80
C GLY A 106 -5.57 17.26 -12.46
N LEU A 107 -4.96 16.38 -13.27
CA LEU A 107 -3.57 15.95 -13.07
C LEU A 107 -2.62 17.02 -13.63
N GLN A 108 -1.60 17.38 -12.85
CA GLN A 108 -0.49 18.23 -13.32
C GLN A 108 0.81 17.48 -13.16
N GLU A 109 1.69 17.62 -14.15
CA GLU A 109 3.04 17.08 -14.08
C GLU A 109 3.81 17.78 -12.95
N LEU A 110 4.52 16.98 -12.15
CA LEU A 110 5.39 17.49 -11.10
C LEU A 110 6.82 17.15 -11.50
N ASP A 111 7.58 18.15 -11.92
CA ASP A 111 8.99 17.96 -12.26
C ASP A 111 9.82 17.90 -10.97
N ILE A 112 10.32 16.70 -10.67
CA ILE A 112 11.19 16.45 -9.53
C ILE A 112 12.57 16.17 -10.10
N SER A 113 13.42 17.19 -10.12
CA SER A 113 14.83 16.99 -10.48
C SER A 113 15.46 15.99 -9.52
N ALA A 114 16.05 14.91 -10.06
CA ALA A 114 16.67 13.84 -9.28
C ALA A 114 17.80 14.31 -8.35
N ASP A 115 18.32 15.51 -8.56
CA ASP A 115 19.36 16.14 -7.75
C ASP A 115 18.81 16.84 -6.48
N SER A 116 17.50 17.11 -6.41
CA SER A 116 16.88 17.84 -5.28
C SER A 116 15.98 17.00 -4.38
N ALA A 117 15.66 15.77 -4.80
CA ALA A 117 14.84 14.85 -4.04
C ALA A 117 15.70 13.86 -3.26
N GLN A 118 15.99 14.18 -2.00
CA GLN A 118 16.29 13.11 -1.06
C GLN A 118 14.97 12.40 -0.73
N PRO A 119 14.88 11.06 -0.86
CA PRO A 119 13.76 10.34 -0.29
C PRO A 119 13.71 10.73 1.19
N GLY A 120 12.60 11.35 1.60
CA GLY A 120 12.38 11.68 3.00
C GLY A 120 12.56 10.38 3.76
N ALA A 121 13.59 10.32 4.60
CA ALA A 121 13.95 9.12 5.35
C ALA A 121 12.83 8.82 6.36
N THR A 122 11.71 8.26 5.89
CA THR A 122 10.99 7.29 6.67
C THR A 122 11.86 6.06 6.66
N SER A 123 12.81 6.06 7.60
CA SER A 123 13.35 4.82 8.14
C SER A 123 12.14 3.90 8.29
N ILE A 124 12.09 2.86 7.45
CA ILE A 124 11.29 1.68 7.77
C ILE A 124 12.01 1.13 8.99
N ILE A 125 11.69 1.70 10.15
CA ILE A 125 11.97 1.05 11.41
C ILE A 125 11.17 -0.23 11.25
N SER A 126 11.88 -1.31 10.91
CA SER A 126 11.48 -2.65 11.23
C SER A 126 11.38 -2.68 12.75
N ALA A 127 10.33 -2.06 13.29
CA ALA A 127 9.96 -2.23 14.67
C ALA A 127 9.56 -3.70 14.75
N PRO A 128 10.28 -4.53 15.53
CA PRO A 128 9.85 -5.89 15.72
C PRO A 128 8.38 -5.85 16.18
N PRO A 129 7.51 -6.77 15.69
CA PRO A 129 6.13 -6.77 16.11
C PRO A 129 6.09 -6.87 17.63
N LEU A 130 5.73 -5.77 18.29
CA LEU A 130 5.39 -5.77 19.71
C LEU A 130 4.19 -6.69 19.84
N LYS A 131 4.49 -7.94 20.22
CA LYS A 131 3.52 -8.92 20.69
C LYS A 131 2.74 -8.23 21.79
N ARG A 132 1.54 -7.73 21.49
CA ARG A 132 0.59 -7.33 22.52
C ARG A 132 0.33 -8.62 23.32
N LYS A 133 0.83 -8.68 24.55
CA LYS A 133 0.37 -9.69 25.50
C LYS A 133 -1.12 -9.42 25.67
N ARG A 134 -1.96 -10.38 25.30
CA ARG A 134 -3.36 -10.39 25.74
C ARG A 134 -3.29 -10.57 27.24
N ASP A 135 -3.63 -9.54 28.00
CA ASP A 135 -3.92 -9.71 29.42
C ASP A 135 -5.18 -10.56 29.50
N LEU A 136 -5.01 -11.78 29.99
CA LEU A 136 -6.10 -12.66 30.40
C LEU A 136 -6.76 -11.97 31.60
N ILE A 137 -8.01 -11.56 31.44
CA ILE A 137 -8.82 -11.07 32.55
C ILE A 137 -9.07 -12.29 33.43
N ALA A 138 -8.52 -12.28 34.65
CA ALA A 138 -8.85 -13.28 35.65
C ALA A 138 -10.26 -12.97 36.17
N ASP A 139 -11.21 -13.87 35.91
CA ASP A 139 -12.50 -13.84 36.60
C ASP A 139 -12.27 -14.18 38.07
N SER A 140 -12.25 -13.15 38.92
CA SER A 140 -12.26 -13.32 40.37
C SER A 140 -13.68 -13.67 40.82
N GLN A 141 -14.02 -14.96 40.80
CA GLN A 141 -15.20 -15.48 41.48
C GLN A 141 -14.77 -15.89 42.90
N SER A 142 -15.00 -15.01 43.87
CA SER A 142 -14.78 -15.29 45.29
C SER A 142 -16.00 -15.99 45.88
N GLU A 143 -15.91 -17.31 46.07
CA GLU A 143 -16.79 -18.07 46.95
C GLU A 143 -15.95 -18.50 48.15
N ASP A 144 -16.03 -17.74 49.24
CA ASP A 144 -15.48 -18.12 50.54
C ASP A 144 -16.49 -19.05 51.23
N GLU A 145 -16.23 -20.36 51.16
CA GLU A 145 -16.72 -21.33 52.13
C GLU A 145 -15.51 -21.84 52.94
N ASP A 146 -15.44 -21.54 54.25
CA ASP A 146 -14.99 -22.55 55.20
C ASP A 146 -15.51 -22.32 56.62
N ALA A 147 -15.79 -23.45 57.25
CA ALA A 147 -16.60 -23.66 58.44
C ALA A 147 -15.78 -23.65 59.74
N GLY A 148 -16.49 -23.39 60.84
CA GLY A 148 -16.15 -23.85 62.19
C GLY A 148 -15.22 -22.92 62.97
N SER A 149 -15.44 -22.62 64.24
CA SER A 149 -15.83 -23.57 65.30
C SER A 149 -15.95 -22.81 66.66
N PRO A 150 -16.02 -23.49 67.82
CA PRO A 150 -17.10 -23.43 68.81
C PRO A 150 -16.88 -22.42 69.95
N LEU A 151 -17.89 -22.16 70.79
CA LEU A 151 -17.79 -22.31 72.26
C LEU A 151 -19.14 -22.05 72.98
N PHE A 152 -19.33 -22.82 74.04
CA PHE A 152 -20.40 -22.77 75.04
C PHE A 152 -20.45 -21.44 75.83
N SER A 153 -21.65 -20.95 76.12
CA SER A 153 -22.28 -20.99 77.46
C SER A 153 -23.73 -20.53 77.41
#